data_AF-A0A9Y6M9A4-F1
#
_entry.id   AF-A0A9Y6M9A4-F1
#
_cell.length_a   1.000
_cell.length_b   1.000
_cell.length_c   1.000
_cell.angle_alpha   90.00
_cell.angle_beta   90.00
_cell.angle_gamma   90.00
#
_symmetry.space_group_name_H-M   'P 1'
#
loop_
_entity.id
_entity.type
_entity.pdbx_description
1 polymer ?
#
loop_
_entity_poly.entity_id
_entity_poly.type
_entity_poly.pdbx_seq_one_letter_code
_entity_poly.pdbx_strand_id
1 'polypeptide(L)'
;MGSMSSSGLNPFSGNLASSNCSWVRVRDDYVWYEMEARAGACGNVLRTNSTHVIYFNSLFIYPLANLSFALPVGLPFSCAYPLDTDASLNVAIRPDLFTGGISGSGPKARASMSLFRNSNYTESYPPGQVFLPVGSPLYVGVSVEDTDPVLAAVLEDCYATHSPNPDDPTQYPLIQNKCPLTA
;
A
#
# COMPACT_ATOMS: atom_id res chain seq x y z
N MET A 1 -21.58 -20.90 -11.85
CA MET A 1 -20.40 -20.08 -12.18
C MET A 1 -20.10 -20.28 -13.66
N GLY A 2 -20.27 -19.24 -14.48
CA GLY A 2 -19.95 -19.32 -15.91
C GLY A 2 -18.45 -19.08 -16.12
N SER A 3 -17.81 -19.93 -16.91
CA SER A 3 -16.42 -19.70 -17.36
C SER A 3 -16.39 -18.47 -18.27
N MET A 4 -15.36 -17.61 -18.20
CA MET A 4 -15.20 -16.48 -19.14
C MET A 4 -15.28 -16.94 -20.61
N SER A 5 -14.80 -18.15 -20.90
CA SER A 5 -14.89 -18.77 -22.22
C SER A 5 -16.34 -19.03 -22.64
N SER A 6 -17.25 -19.33 -21.71
CA SER A 6 -18.68 -19.49 -21.98
C SER A 6 -19.37 -18.16 -22.32
N SER A 7 -18.76 -17.03 -21.94
CA SER A 7 -19.18 -15.67 -22.31
C SER A 7 -18.48 -15.15 -23.58
N GLY A 8 -17.74 -15.99 -24.29
CA GLY A 8 -17.04 -15.62 -25.54
C GLY A 8 -15.78 -14.77 -25.34
N LEU A 9 -15.31 -14.60 -24.10
CA LEU A 9 -14.11 -13.84 -23.77
C LEU A 9 -12.88 -14.77 -23.68
N ASN A 10 -11.73 -14.31 -24.15
CA ASN A 10 -10.46 -15.01 -23.95
C ASN A 10 -9.82 -14.53 -22.65
N PRO A 11 -9.73 -15.34 -21.58
CA PRO A 11 -9.17 -14.90 -20.30
C PRO A 11 -7.68 -14.54 -20.37
N PHE A 12 -6.95 -15.00 -21.40
CA PHE A 12 -5.52 -14.73 -21.60
C PHE A 12 -5.23 -13.56 -22.54
N SER A 13 -6.26 -12.90 -23.09
CA SER A 13 -6.08 -11.79 -24.04
C SER A 13 -5.92 -10.44 -23.35
N GLY A 14 -6.08 -10.37 -22.04
CA GLY A 14 -6.29 -9.11 -21.36
C GLY A 14 -5.03 -8.27 -21.20
N ASN A 15 -5.25 -6.96 -21.01
CA ASN A 15 -4.22 -6.02 -20.60
C ASN A 15 -4.80 -4.97 -19.65
N LEU A 16 -3.94 -4.37 -18.84
CA LEU A 16 -4.29 -3.24 -17.99
C LEU A 16 -4.34 -1.93 -18.79
N ALA A 17 -4.52 -0.77 -18.16
CA ALA A 17 -4.53 0.51 -18.85
C ALA A 17 -3.31 0.74 -19.76
N SER A 18 -2.15 0.17 -19.40
CA SER A 18 -1.01 0.03 -20.30
C SER A 18 -1.04 -1.30 -21.03
N SER A 19 -1.02 -1.27 -22.36
CA SER A 19 -1.15 -2.48 -23.21
C SER A 19 0.03 -3.46 -23.09
N ASN A 20 1.18 -3.00 -22.61
CA ASN A 20 2.33 -3.85 -22.31
C ASN A 20 2.17 -4.68 -21.03
N CYS A 21 1.16 -4.39 -20.20
CA CYS A 21 0.86 -5.13 -18.99
C CYS A 21 -0.23 -6.16 -19.24
N SER A 22 0.18 -7.24 -19.90
CA SER A 22 -0.64 -8.42 -20.23
C SER A 22 -0.11 -9.69 -19.58
N TRP A 23 0.75 -9.57 -18.56
CA TRP A 23 1.26 -10.71 -17.81
C TRP A 23 0.15 -11.35 -16.99
N VAL A 24 0.15 -12.68 -16.95
CA VAL A 24 -0.90 -13.47 -16.34
C VAL A 24 -0.30 -14.56 -15.48
N ARG A 25 -0.91 -14.80 -14.32
CA ARG A 25 -0.62 -15.94 -13.45
C ARG A 25 -1.85 -16.82 -13.32
N VAL A 26 -1.68 -18.14 -13.52
CA VAL A 26 -2.79 -19.10 -13.38
C VAL A 26 -2.67 -19.83 -12.04
N ARG A 27 -3.74 -19.84 -11.26
CA ARG A 27 -3.80 -20.57 -9.98
C ARG A 27 -5.23 -20.96 -9.64
N ASP A 28 -5.44 -22.23 -9.29
CA ASP A 28 -6.74 -22.78 -8.85
C ASP A 28 -7.90 -22.47 -9.84
N ASP A 29 -7.65 -22.63 -11.14
CA ASP A 29 -8.56 -22.28 -12.26
C ASP A 29 -8.90 -20.78 -12.41
N TYR A 30 -8.23 -19.91 -11.67
CA TYR A 30 -8.29 -18.45 -11.83
C TYR A 30 -7.13 -17.93 -12.65
N VAL A 31 -7.44 -16.93 -13.47
CA VAL A 31 -6.50 -16.17 -14.29
C VAL A 31 -6.30 -14.80 -13.63
N TRP A 32 -5.11 -14.59 -13.06
CA TRP A 32 -4.77 -13.40 -12.29
C TRP A 32 -3.97 -12.42 -13.14
N TYR A 33 -4.43 -11.17 -13.15
CA TYR A 33 -3.66 -10.02 -13.62
C TYR A 33 -3.11 -9.31 -12.37
N GLU A 34 -1.79 -9.31 -12.24
CA GLU A 34 -1.09 -8.75 -11.08
C GLU A 34 -0.31 -7.50 -11.52
N MET A 35 -0.24 -6.50 -10.64
CA MET A 35 0.52 -5.27 -10.86
C MET A 35 1.00 -4.68 -9.53
N GLU A 36 2.04 -3.88 -9.60
CA GLU A 36 2.52 -3.12 -8.45
C GLU A 36 1.52 -2.01 -8.09
N ALA A 37 1.28 -1.82 -6.79
CA ALA A 37 0.52 -0.70 -6.25
C ALA A 37 1.37 0.58 -6.25
N ARG A 38 1.74 1.02 -7.46
CA ARG A 38 2.61 2.17 -7.72
C ARG A 38 2.00 3.04 -8.81
N ALA A 39 2.11 4.36 -8.66
CA ALA A 39 1.65 5.35 -9.60
C ALA A 39 2.33 5.16 -10.96
N GLY A 40 1.55 5.18 -12.03
CA GLY A 40 2.03 4.94 -13.40
C GLY A 40 2.37 3.48 -13.73
N ALA A 41 2.58 2.61 -12.75
CA ALA A 41 2.80 1.19 -13.01
C ALA A 41 1.59 0.60 -13.73
N CYS A 42 1.80 0.02 -14.92
CA CYS A 42 0.74 -0.48 -15.78
C CYS A 42 -0.40 0.51 -16.08
N GLY A 43 -0.11 1.81 -16.05
CA GLY A 43 -1.11 2.87 -16.25
C GLY A 43 -1.96 3.18 -15.02
N ASN A 44 -1.51 2.80 -13.82
CA ASN A 44 -2.17 3.15 -12.56
C ASN A 44 -2.30 4.66 -12.41
N VAL A 45 -3.51 5.11 -12.10
CA VAL A 45 -3.80 6.48 -11.72
C VAL A 45 -3.90 6.54 -10.20
N LEU A 46 -3.01 7.31 -9.58
CA LEU A 46 -2.99 7.55 -8.15
C LEU A 46 -3.94 8.70 -7.79
N ARG A 47 -4.73 8.53 -6.73
CA ARG A 47 -5.38 9.62 -6.01
C ARG A 47 -5.18 9.44 -4.52
N THR A 48 -5.03 10.53 -3.79
CA THR A 48 -4.94 10.52 -2.33
C THR A 48 -6.11 11.31 -1.74
N ASN A 49 -6.66 10.81 -0.66
CA ASN A 49 -7.52 11.60 0.22
C ASN A 49 -6.82 11.75 1.59
N SER A 50 -7.51 12.29 2.59
CA SER A 50 -6.91 12.51 3.91
C SER A 50 -6.49 11.23 4.65
N THR A 51 -7.04 10.07 4.30
CA THR A 51 -6.85 8.82 5.06
C THR A 51 -6.33 7.65 4.22
N HIS A 52 -6.40 7.74 2.88
CA HIS A 52 -6.09 6.64 1.97
C HIS A 52 -5.36 7.11 0.72
N VAL A 53 -4.47 6.25 0.26
CA VAL A 53 -3.92 6.21 -1.08
C VAL A 53 -4.78 5.28 -1.93
N ILE A 54 -5.27 5.73 -3.07
CA ILE A 54 -6.17 4.95 -3.93
C ILE A 54 -5.56 4.85 -5.32
N TYR A 55 -5.28 3.62 -5.75
CA TYR A 55 -4.85 3.32 -7.12
C TYR A 55 -6.04 2.88 -7.96
N PHE A 56 -6.16 3.46 -9.15
CA PHE A 56 -7.20 3.14 -10.13
C PHE A 56 -6.57 2.55 -11.39
N ASN A 57 -7.20 1.51 -11.95
CA ASN A 57 -6.83 0.96 -13.25
C ASN A 57 -8.05 0.27 -13.89
N SER A 58 -7.90 -0.20 -15.12
CA SER A 58 -8.93 -0.95 -15.83
C SER A 58 -8.30 -2.15 -16.51
N LEU A 59 -8.89 -3.33 -16.28
CA LEU A 59 -8.55 -4.55 -17.01
C LEU A 59 -9.42 -4.62 -18.27
N PHE A 60 -8.80 -4.70 -19.43
CA PHE A 60 -9.47 -4.90 -20.71
C PHE A 60 -9.31 -6.36 -21.13
N ILE A 61 -10.40 -7.03 -21.45
CA ILE A 61 -10.40 -8.43 -21.92
C ILE A 61 -11.03 -8.49 -23.31
N TYR A 62 -10.35 -9.15 -24.23
CA TYR A 62 -10.78 -9.24 -25.63
C TYR A 62 -11.51 -10.55 -25.93
N PRO A 63 -12.48 -10.50 -26.85
CA PRO A 63 -13.22 -11.66 -27.29
C PRO A 63 -12.34 -12.68 -28.04
N LEU A 64 -12.83 -13.91 -28.16
CA LEU A 64 -12.18 -14.96 -28.95
C LEU A 64 -12.09 -14.54 -30.44
N ALA A 65 -10.98 -14.92 -31.10
CA ALA A 65 -10.53 -14.44 -32.42
C ALA A 65 -11.54 -14.58 -33.60
N ASN A 66 -12.67 -15.25 -33.39
CA ASN A 66 -13.71 -15.45 -34.40
C ASN A 66 -14.77 -14.31 -34.44
N LEU A 67 -14.63 -13.26 -33.63
CA LEU A 67 -15.56 -12.11 -33.58
C LEU A 67 -14.87 -10.82 -34.04
N SER A 68 -14.70 -10.66 -35.35
CA SER A 68 -13.82 -9.64 -35.98
C SER A 68 -14.16 -8.16 -35.77
N PHE A 69 -15.11 -7.80 -34.89
CA PHE A 69 -15.46 -6.41 -34.54
C PHE A 69 -15.95 -6.24 -33.09
N ALA A 70 -15.74 -7.24 -32.23
CA ALA A 70 -16.25 -7.18 -30.87
C ALA A 70 -15.34 -6.31 -29.98
N LEU A 71 -15.96 -5.32 -29.31
CA LEU A 71 -15.29 -4.41 -28.40
C LEU A 71 -14.76 -5.17 -27.17
N PRO A 72 -13.58 -4.79 -26.63
CA PRO A 72 -13.11 -5.35 -25.38
C PRO A 72 -14.07 -5.00 -24.24
N VAL A 73 -14.18 -5.91 -23.28
CA VAL A 73 -14.87 -5.64 -22.02
C VAL A 73 -13.88 -4.99 -21.07
N GLY A 74 -14.17 -3.76 -20.65
CA GLY A 74 -13.39 -3.03 -19.64
C GLY A 74 -13.96 -3.25 -18.25
N LEU A 75 -13.10 -3.67 -17.32
CA LEU A 75 -13.40 -3.84 -15.90
C LEU A 75 -12.58 -2.82 -15.11
N PRO A 76 -13.15 -1.65 -14.79
CA PRO A 76 -12.48 -0.68 -13.93
C PRO A 76 -12.38 -1.24 -12.51
N PHE A 77 -11.25 -1.01 -11.85
CA PHE A 77 -11.04 -1.36 -10.46
C PHE A 77 -10.22 -0.32 -9.70
N SER A 78 -10.34 -0.35 -8.38
CA SER A 78 -9.58 0.49 -7.48
C SER A 78 -9.15 -0.25 -6.22
N CYS A 79 -7.97 0.09 -5.70
CA CYS A 79 -7.46 -0.45 -4.45
C CYS A 79 -7.08 0.72 -3.53
N ALA A 80 -7.71 0.77 -2.34
CA ALA A 80 -7.46 1.80 -1.33
C ALA A 80 -6.55 1.28 -0.21
N TYR A 81 -5.47 1.99 0.08
CA TYR A 81 -4.45 1.67 1.08
C TYR A 81 -4.49 2.75 2.16
N PRO A 82 -4.66 2.40 3.45
CA PRO A 82 -4.68 3.39 4.52
C PRO A 82 -3.33 4.09 4.65
N LEU A 83 -3.34 5.40 4.85
CA LEU A 83 -2.14 6.19 5.20
C LEU A 83 -1.73 5.96 6.66
N ASP A 84 -2.70 5.76 7.56
CA ASP A 84 -2.47 5.60 9.00
C ASP A 84 -2.24 4.13 9.41
N THR A 85 -1.19 3.90 10.19
CA THR A 85 -0.75 2.58 10.63
C THR A 85 -1.23 2.23 12.05
N ASP A 86 -2.45 1.67 12.16
CA ASP A 86 -2.96 0.99 13.37
C ASP A 86 -3.73 -0.28 13.01
N ALA A 87 -3.41 -1.44 13.59
CA ALA A 87 -3.85 -2.74 13.10
C ALA A 87 -5.35 -3.08 13.38
N SER A 88 -6.09 -3.52 12.35
CA SER A 88 -6.87 -4.78 12.34
C SER A 88 -7.57 -5.02 10.98
N LEU A 89 -7.69 -6.30 10.58
CA LEU A 89 -8.61 -6.75 9.52
C LEU A 89 -9.23 -8.08 9.93
N ASN A 90 -10.57 -8.15 9.94
CA ASN A 90 -11.32 -9.40 10.05
C ASN A 90 -12.27 -9.48 8.84
N VAL A 91 -11.76 -10.10 7.76
CA VAL A 91 -12.30 -10.58 6.45
C VAL A 91 -13.85 -10.47 6.25
N ALA A 92 -14.46 -10.15 5.09
CA ALA A 92 -14.32 -10.74 3.75
C ALA A 92 -14.86 -9.83 2.61
N ILE A 93 -14.20 -9.82 1.45
CA ILE A 93 -14.74 -9.25 0.21
C ILE A 93 -15.43 -10.37 -0.57
N ARG A 94 -16.75 -10.25 -0.79
CA ARG A 94 -17.52 -11.11 -1.70
C ARG A 94 -17.93 -10.30 -2.93
N PRO A 95 -17.42 -10.59 -4.12
CA PRO A 95 -17.87 -9.90 -5.33
C PRO A 95 -19.17 -10.53 -5.82
N ASP A 96 -20.19 -9.71 -6.00
CA ASP A 96 -21.31 -10.03 -6.88
C ASP A 96 -21.23 -9.09 -8.09
N LEU A 97 -21.27 -9.68 -9.28
CA LEU A 97 -21.02 -8.96 -10.52
C LEU A 97 -22.26 -8.21 -10.99
N PHE A 98 -21.96 -7.15 -11.74
CA PHE A 98 -22.68 -6.55 -12.87
C PHE A 98 -23.06 -5.08 -12.65
N THR A 99 -22.43 -4.23 -13.47
CA THR A 99 -22.60 -2.76 -13.66
C THR A 99 -21.80 -1.78 -12.79
N GLY A 100 -20.82 -2.23 -12.01
CA GLY A 100 -19.93 -1.34 -11.25
C GLY A 100 -18.49 -1.86 -11.25
N GLY A 101 -17.53 -0.93 -11.22
CA GLY A 101 -16.11 -1.29 -11.03
C GLY A 101 -15.87 -1.98 -9.69
N ILE A 102 -14.74 -2.69 -9.58
CA ILE A 102 -14.39 -3.45 -8.37
C ILE A 102 -13.52 -2.57 -7.47
N SER A 103 -13.93 -2.36 -6.21
CA SER A 103 -13.06 -1.71 -5.23
C SER A 103 -12.61 -2.70 -4.16
N GLY A 104 -11.33 -2.68 -3.84
CA GLY A 104 -10.74 -3.45 -2.74
C GLY A 104 -9.94 -2.55 -1.79
N SER A 105 -9.57 -3.11 -0.64
CA SER A 105 -8.68 -2.46 0.33
C SER A 105 -7.36 -3.23 0.42
N GLY A 106 -6.25 -2.50 0.34
CA GLY A 106 -4.91 -3.03 0.51
C GLY A 106 -4.44 -3.06 1.97
N PRO A 107 -3.32 -3.73 2.24
CA PRO A 107 -2.70 -3.72 3.57
C PRO A 107 -2.21 -2.32 3.96
N LYS A 108 -2.07 -2.08 5.26
CA LYS A 108 -1.45 -0.87 5.81
C LYS A 108 0.05 -0.87 5.51
N ALA A 109 0.63 0.33 5.39
CA ALA A 109 2.07 0.49 5.32
C ALA A 109 2.75 -0.07 6.57
N ARG A 110 3.97 -0.60 6.42
CA ARG A 110 4.79 -1.06 7.55
C ARG A 110 5.88 -0.03 7.81
N ALA A 111 5.90 0.50 9.02
CA ALA A 111 6.94 1.40 9.48
C ALA A 111 7.77 0.73 10.57
N SER A 112 9.05 1.06 10.62
CA SER A 112 9.99 0.63 11.65
C SER A 112 10.80 1.81 12.16
N MET A 113 11.13 1.78 13.44
CA MET A 113 11.95 2.80 14.10
C MET A 113 13.26 2.17 14.56
N SER A 114 14.35 2.90 14.42
CA SER A 114 15.69 2.47 14.83
C SER A 114 16.45 3.60 15.51
N LEU A 115 17.17 3.27 16.57
CA LEU A 115 18.13 4.17 17.22
C LEU A 115 19.51 3.94 16.64
N PHE A 116 20.22 5.02 16.34
CA PHE A 116 21.54 5.02 15.71
C PHE A 116 22.60 5.58 16.64
N ARG A 117 23.82 5.07 16.48
CA ARG A 117 25.03 5.47 17.22
C ARG A 117 25.63 6.78 16.69
N ASN A 118 25.32 7.13 15.45
CA ASN A 118 25.94 8.23 14.74
C ASN A 118 24.90 9.12 14.04
N SER A 119 25.29 10.38 13.79
CA SER A 119 24.46 11.38 13.10
C SER A 119 24.21 11.07 11.63
N ASN A 120 24.92 10.08 11.07
CA ASN A 120 24.76 9.66 9.69
C ASN A 120 23.72 8.54 9.54
N TYR A 121 23.13 8.05 10.65
CA TYR A 121 22.09 7.02 10.63
C TYR A 121 22.52 5.71 9.92
N THR A 122 23.79 5.31 10.08
CA THR A 122 24.32 4.09 9.43
C THR A 122 24.54 2.93 10.40
N GLU A 123 24.72 3.22 11.68
CA GLU A 123 25.03 2.22 12.71
C GLU A 123 23.92 2.14 13.75
N SER A 124 23.04 1.14 13.62
CA SER A 124 21.94 0.94 14.56
C SER A 124 22.37 0.25 15.85
N TYR A 125 21.67 0.54 16.95
CA TYR A 125 21.75 -0.27 18.16
C TYR A 125 21.06 -1.63 17.97
N PRO A 126 21.56 -2.70 18.60
CA PRO A 126 20.85 -3.98 18.59
C PRO A 126 19.54 -3.88 19.39
N PRO A 127 18.58 -4.80 19.16
CA PRO A 127 17.36 -4.88 19.95
C PRO A 127 17.68 -5.08 21.44
N GLY A 128 17.02 -4.32 22.31
CA GLY A 128 17.16 -4.45 23.77
C GLY A 128 17.36 -3.13 24.49
N GLN A 129 17.79 -3.21 25.75
CA GLN A 129 18.08 -2.03 26.56
C GLN A 129 19.42 -1.40 26.16
N VAL A 130 19.42 -0.08 26.01
CA VAL A 130 20.61 0.72 25.69
C VAL A 130 20.83 1.72 26.83
N PHE A 131 22.07 1.80 27.33
CA PHE A 131 22.46 2.77 28.35
C PHE A 131 23.21 3.93 27.69
N LEU A 132 22.71 5.15 27.87
CA LEU A 132 23.27 6.37 27.28
C LEU A 132 23.51 7.42 28.36
N PRO A 133 24.64 8.15 28.33
CA PRO A 133 24.86 9.26 29.24
C PRO A 133 23.87 10.39 28.98
N VAL A 134 23.36 10.99 30.06
CA VAL A 134 22.50 12.17 30.00
C VAL A 134 23.24 13.30 29.28
N GLY A 135 22.54 14.00 28.38
CA GLY A 135 23.10 15.07 27.54
C GLY A 135 23.69 14.60 26.22
N SER A 136 23.76 13.28 25.97
CA SER A 136 24.15 12.75 24.66
C SER A 136 23.01 12.89 23.64
N PRO A 137 23.29 13.23 22.38
CA PRO A 137 22.26 13.27 21.34
C PRO A 137 21.73 11.86 21.02
N LEU A 138 20.44 11.76 20.74
CA LEU A 138 19.78 10.56 20.24
C LEU A 138 19.51 10.69 18.74
N TYR A 139 20.01 9.74 17.95
CA TYR A 139 19.75 9.70 16.51
C TYR A 139 18.68 8.65 16.22
N VAL A 140 17.43 9.06 16.11
CA VAL A 140 16.30 8.16 15.84
C VAL A 140 15.89 8.30 14.38
N GLY A 141 15.76 7.18 13.67
CA GLY A 141 15.25 7.13 12.30
C GLY A 141 13.99 6.30 12.20
N VAL A 142 13.08 6.70 11.32
CA VAL A 142 11.87 5.95 10.97
C VAL A 142 11.91 5.65 9.48
N SER A 143 11.70 4.38 9.14
CA SER A 143 11.65 3.89 7.76
C SER A 143 10.29 3.26 7.47
N VAL A 144 9.78 3.44 6.26
CA VAL A 144 8.55 2.80 5.79
C VAL A 144 8.90 1.83 4.66
N GLU A 145 8.51 0.57 4.80
CA GLU A 145 8.77 -0.49 3.81
C GLU A 145 7.90 -0.31 2.57
N ASP A 146 8.47 -0.61 1.40
CA ASP A 146 7.78 -0.77 0.11
C ASP A 146 6.73 0.31 -0.21
N THR A 147 7.14 1.57 -0.10
CA THR A 147 6.29 2.72 -0.47
C THR A 147 6.49 3.13 -1.92
N ASP A 148 5.40 3.61 -2.53
CA ASP A 148 5.46 4.29 -3.83
C ASP A 148 6.35 5.54 -3.70
N PRO A 149 7.36 5.76 -4.58
CA PRO A 149 8.27 6.90 -4.51
C PRO A 149 7.61 8.28 -4.45
N VAL A 150 6.34 8.40 -4.85
CA VAL A 150 5.56 9.63 -4.74
C VAL A 150 5.01 9.89 -3.33
N LEU A 151 5.12 8.94 -2.42
CA LEU A 151 4.71 9.04 -1.03
C LEU A 151 5.91 9.40 -0.15
N ALA A 152 5.67 10.21 0.87
CA ALA A 152 6.66 10.58 1.87
C ALA A 152 6.17 10.20 3.27
N ALA A 153 7.08 9.69 4.10
CA ALA A 153 6.80 9.44 5.50
C ALA A 153 6.74 10.77 6.27
N VAL A 154 5.69 10.96 7.06
CA VAL A 154 5.50 12.15 7.89
C VAL A 154 5.32 11.69 9.34
N LEU A 155 6.19 12.19 10.23
CA LEU A 155 6.01 12.01 11.67
C LEU A 155 5.04 13.07 12.18
N GLU A 156 3.85 12.63 12.58
CA GLU A 156 2.83 13.54 13.11
C GLU A 156 3.09 13.86 14.58
N ASP A 157 3.12 12.83 15.42
CA ASP A 157 3.47 12.94 16.84
C ASP A 157 4.60 11.95 17.18
N CYS A 158 5.54 12.41 18.00
CA CYS A 158 6.62 11.59 18.56
C CYS A 158 6.82 12.00 20.01
N TYR A 159 6.83 11.03 20.91
CA TYR A 159 6.92 11.27 22.35
C TYR A 159 7.70 10.15 23.03
N ALA A 160 8.26 10.46 24.19
CA ALA A 160 8.86 9.48 25.09
C ALA A 160 7.93 9.18 26.26
N THR A 161 8.03 7.96 26.79
CA THR A 161 7.31 7.49 27.99
C THR A 161 8.28 6.77 28.91
N HIS A 162 7.98 6.73 30.21
CA HIS A 162 8.78 5.94 31.18
C HIS A 162 8.39 4.45 31.20
N SER A 163 7.33 4.08 30.48
CA SER A 163 6.84 2.70 30.37
C SER A 163 6.81 2.26 28.91
N PRO A 164 6.82 0.95 28.63
CA PRO A 164 6.69 0.43 27.27
C PRO A 164 5.28 0.59 26.69
N ASN A 165 4.31 1.11 27.46
CA ASN A 165 2.97 1.39 26.97
C ASN A 165 2.97 2.71 26.18
N PRO A 166 2.64 2.73 24.88
CA PRO A 166 2.52 3.97 24.12
C PRO A 166 1.39 4.87 24.65
N ASP A 167 0.34 4.28 25.25
CA ASP A 167 -0.80 5.01 25.81
C ASP A 167 -0.59 5.46 27.27
N ASP A 168 0.66 5.53 27.74
CA ASP A 168 0.97 6.05 29.08
C ASP A 168 0.49 7.51 29.19
N PRO A 169 -0.24 7.90 30.25
CA PRO A 169 -0.71 9.27 30.41
C PRO A 169 0.44 10.28 30.57
N THR A 170 1.64 9.83 30.96
CA THR A 170 2.83 10.66 31.10
C THR A 170 3.69 10.59 29.85
N GLN A 171 3.39 11.47 28.89
CA GLN A 171 4.10 11.59 27.62
C GLN A 171 4.99 12.83 27.61
N TYR A 172 6.20 12.70 27.06
CA TYR A 172 7.15 13.78 26.84
C TYR A 172 7.27 14.01 25.33
N PRO A 173 6.49 14.93 24.75
CA PRO A 173 6.44 15.10 23.31
C PRO A 173 7.73 15.75 22.78
N LEU A 174 8.22 15.23 21.66
CA LEU A 174 9.39 15.67 20.90
C LEU A 174 8.96 16.30 19.57
N ILE A 175 7.94 15.71 18.94
CA ILE A 175 7.26 16.22 17.75
C ILE A 175 5.77 16.22 18.08
N GLN A 176 5.10 17.31 17.79
CA GLN A 176 3.64 17.39 17.94
C GLN A 176 3.05 18.12 16.75
N ASN A 177 1.98 17.57 16.17
CA ASN A 177 1.34 18.14 14.98
C ASN A 177 2.35 18.45 13.86
N LYS A 178 3.28 17.54 13.59
CA LYS A 178 4.31 17.61 12.54
C LYS A 178 5.41 18.64 12.78
N CYS A 179 5.41 19.30 13.95
CA CYS A 179 6.38 20.32 14.31
C CYS A 179 7.26 19.86 15.48
N PRO A 180 8.58 20.17 15.47
CA PRO A 180 9.44 19.90 16.60
C PRO A 180 9.04 20.79 17.78
N LEU A 181 8.99 20.20 18.98
CA LEU A 181 8.87 20.97 20.20
C LEU A 181 10.28 21.38 20.65
N THR A 182 10.53 22.68 20.71
CA THR A 182 11.77 23.20 21.30
C THR A 182 11.72 22.96 22.80
N ALA A 183 12.68 22.17 23.31
CA ALA A 183 13.03 22.15 24.72
C ALA A 183 13.72 23.47 25.13
#